data_AF-A0A8T6ID16-F1
#
_entry.id   AF-A0A8T6ID16-F1
#
_cell.length_a   1.000
_cell.length_b   1.000
_cell.length_c   1.000
_cell.angle_alpha   90.00
_cell.angle_beta   90.00
_cell.angle_gamma   90.00
#
_symmetry.space_group_name_H-M   'P 1'
#
loop_
_entity.id
_entity.type
_entity.pdbx_description
1 polymer ?
#
loop_
_entity_poly.entity_id
_entity_poly.type
_entity_poly.pdbx_seq_one_letter_code
_entity_poly.pdbx_strand_id
1 'polypeptide(L)' 'MSALPYDTLKAVEHFSKAGFDKRQAKALVEHNAGLVGDTLVTKNDLDLAIKGLKKDLTILLGGIMVAGISVIGVLVNL' A
#
# COMPACT_ATOMS: atom_id res chain seq x y z
N MET A 1 -8.84 8.56 2.29
CA MET A 1 -8.62 7.65 1.15
C MET A 1 -9.51 8.15 0.02
N SER A 2 -8.95 8.74 -1.03
CA SER A 2 -9.75 9.17 -2.19
C SER A 2 -9.87 7.97 -3.11
N ALA A 3 -11.03 7.33 -3.15
CA ALA A 3 -11.32 6.32 -4.15
C ALA A 3 -11.33 7.02 -5.51
N LEU A 4 -10.33 6.73 -6.35
CA LEU A 4 -10.35 7.21 -7.73
C LEU A 4 -11.48 6.48 -8.46
N PRO A 5 -12.51 7.20 -8.96
CA PRO A 5 -13.61 6.53 -9.65
C PRO A 5 -13.09 5.88 -10.93
N TYR A 6 -13.32 4.57 -11.07
CA TYR A 6 -13.01 3.82 -12.29
C TYR A 6 -14.15 4.01 -13.30
N ASP A 7 -13.93 4.85 -14.31
CA ASP A 7 -14.89 5.12 -15.38
C ASP A 7 -14.91 3.96 -16.39
N THR A 8 -15.81 3.01 -16.13
CA THR A 8 -15.98 1.82 -16.96
C THR A 8 -16.39 2.15 -18.40
N LEU A 9 -17.13 3.24 -18.61
CA LEU A 9 -17.56 3.64 -19.96
C LEU A 9 -16.35 4.09 -20.80
N LYS A 10 -15.52 4.99 -20.26
CA LYS A 10 -14.29 5.41 -20.95
C LYS A 10 -13.34 4.26 -21.20
N ALA A 11 -13.24 3.32 -20.25
CA ALA A 11 -12.41 2.13 -20.44
C ALA A 11 -12.91 1.25 -21.59
N VAL A 12 -14.22 0.99 -21.69
CA VAL A 12 -14.82 0.23 -22.80
C VAL A 12 -14.58 0.92 -24.14
N GLU A 13 -14.76 2.24 -24.20
CA GLU A 13 -14.49 3.02 -25.42
C GLU A 13 -13.01 2.95 -25.82
N HIS A 14 -12.10 2.99 -24.85
CA HIS A 14 -10.67 2.89 -25.11
C HIS A 14 -10.30 1.53 -25.72
N PHE A 15 -10.77 0.43 -25.14
CA PHE A 15 -10.55 -0.91 -25.69
C PHE A 15 -11.21 -1.11 -27.05
N SER A 16 -12.41 -0.55 -27.24
CA SER A 16 -13.10 -0.61 -28.54
C SER A 16 -12.30 0.13 -29.63
N LYS A 17 -11.72 1.30 -29.30
CA LYS A 17 -10.82 2.04 -30.21
C LYS A 17 -9.51 1.28 -30.51
N ALA A 18 -9.07 0.42 -29.61
CA ALA A 18 -7.92 -0.46 -29.80
C ALA A 18 -8.24 -1.73 -30.62
N GLY A 19 -9.47 -1.89 -31.13
CA GLY A 19 -9.88 -2.99 -31.99
C GLY A 19 -10.51 -4.18 -31.26
N PHE A 20 -10.80 -4.07 -29.97
CA PHE A 20 -11.55 -5.10 -29.25
C PHE A 20 -13.01 -5.06 -29.66
N ASP A 21 -13.64 -6.24 -29.82
CA ASP A 21 -15.09 -6.30 -29.97
C ASP A 21 -15.77 -5.72 -28.71
N LYS A 22 -16.92 -5.07 -28.89
CA LYS A 22 -17.62 -4.38 -27.80
C LYS A 22 -17.97 -5.33 -26.64
N ARG A 23 -18.25 -6.61 -26.92
CA ARG A 23 -18.50 -7.61 -25.87
C ARG A 23 -17.22 -7.96 -25.11
N GLN A 24 -16.10 -8.08 -25.82
CA GLN A 24 -14.78 -8.34 -25.21
C GLN A 24 -14.34 -7.16 -24.33
N ALA A 25 -14.47 -5.93 -24.84
CA ALA A 25 -14.16 -4.71 -24.10
C ALA A 25 -14.99 -4.59 -22.82
N LYS A 26 -16.30 -4.85 -22.91
CA LYS A 26 -17.21 -4.82 -21.75
C LYS A 26 -16.86 -5.88 -20.71
N ALA A 27 -16.63 -7.13 -21.13
CA ALA A 27 -16.28 -8.22 -20.22
C ALA A 27 -14.95 -7.95 -19.48
N LEU A 28 -13.94 -7.42 -20.19
CA LEU A 28 -12.65 -7.07 -19.60
C LEU A 28 -12.77 -5.94 -18.57
N VAL A 29 -13.57 -4.91 -18.88
CA VAL A 29 -13.76 -3.77 -17.99
C VAL A 29 -14.58 -4.15 -16.75
N GLU A 30 -15.62 -4.98 -16.90
CA GLU A 30 -16.41 -5.47 -15.76
C GLU A 30 -15.56 -6.30 -14.79
N HIS A 31 -14.68 -7.17 -15.31
CA HIS A 31 -13.71 -7.90 -14.49
C HIS A 31 -12.77 -6.96 -13.73
N ASN A 32 -12.20 -5.95 -14.41
CA ASN A 32 -11.30 -5.00 -13.77
C ASN A 32 -12.00 -4.08 -12.75
N ALA A 33 -13.26 -3.69 -13.02
CA ALA A 33 -14.05 -2.89 -12.08
C ALA A 33 -14.29 -3.65 -10.76
N GLY A 34 -14.52 -4.97 -10.83
CA GLY A 34 -14.62 -5.82 -9.64
C GLY A 34 -13.33 -5.85 -8.81
N LEU A 35 -12.16 -5.82 -9.45
CA LEU A 35 -10.87 -5.80 -8.75
C LEU A 35 -10.60 -4.45 -8.06
N VAL A 36 -11.01 -3.34 -8.68
CA VAL A 36 -10.82 -1.99 -8.12
C VAL A 36 -11.75 -1.74 -6.92
N GLY A 37 -12.93 -2.35 -6.92
CA GLY A 37 -13.93 -2.17 -5.86
C GLY A 37 -13.58 -2.85 -4.53
N ASP A 38 -13.01 -4.06 -4.55
CA ASP A 38 -13.08 -4.92 -3.37
C ASP A 38 -11.83 -5.04 -2.50
N THR A 39 -10.60 -4.79 -2.94
CA THR A 39 -9.38 -4.71 -2.07
C THR A 39 -8.11 -4.56 -2.91
N LEU A 40 -7.91 -3.42 -3.57
CA LEU A 40 -6.64 -3.18 -4.24
C LEU A 40 -5.58 -2.71 -3.23
N VAL A 41 -4.84 -3.65 -2.62
CA VAL A 41 -3.61 -3.31 -1.89
C VAL A 41 -2.56 -2.92 -2.93
N THR A 42 -2.25 -1.64 -3.01
CA THR A 42 -1.22 -1.15 -3.92
C THR A 42 0.17 -1.40 -3.33
N LYS A 43 1.20 -1.41 -4.19
CA LYS A 43 2.60 -1.43 -3.73
C LYS A 43 2.89 -0.29 -2.76
N ASN A 44 2.26 0.87 -2.96
CA ASN A 44 2.42 2.04 -2.10
C ASN A 44 1.83 1.81 -0.70
N ASP A 45 0.70 1.11 -0.60
CA ASP A 45 0.10 0.75 0.69
C ASP A 45 1.00 -0.20 1.48
N LEU A 46 1.60 -1.18 0.78
CA LEU A 46 2.55 -2.10 1.38
C LEU A 46 3.84 -1.38 1.82
N ASP A 47 4.36 -0.47 1.01
CA ASP A 47 5.53 0.35 1.37
C ASP A 47 5.27 1.24 2.59
N LEU A 48 4.07 1.82 2.69
CA LEU A 48 3.66 2.62 3.85
C LEU A 48 3.61 1.75 5.11
N ALA A 49 3.00 0.57 5.03
CA ALA A 49 2.94 -0.38 6.16
C ALA A 49 4.34 -0.82 6.60
N ILE A 50 5.22 -1.16 5.64
CA ILE A 50 6.61 -1.57 5.93
C ILE A 50 7.40 -0.42 6.55
N LYS A 51 7.26 0.80 6.05
CA LYS A 51 7.93 1.98 6.63
C LYS A 51 7.47 2.22 8.06
N GLY A 52 6.17 2.09 8.33
CA GLY A 52 5.61 2.18 9.68
C GLY A 52 6.24 1.14 10.61
N LEU A 53 6.24 -0.13 10.20
CA LEU A 53 6.79 -1.23 10.98
C LEU A 53 8.30 -1.08 11.26
N LYS A 54 9.06 -0.61 10.26
CA LYS A 54 10.49 -0.29 10.43
C LYS A 54 10.72 0.84 11.43
N LYS A 55 9.88 1.88 11.41
CA LYS A 55 9.97 2.99 12.36
C LYS A 55 9.75 2.49 13.79
N ASP A 56 8.71 1.69 14.01
CA ASP A 56 8.36 1.18 15.34
C ASP A 56 9.46 0.27 15.89
N LEU A 57 10.03 -0.61 15.05
CA LEU A 57 11.19 -1.41 15.41
C LEU A 57 12.41 -0.55 15.73
N THR A 58 12.66 0.50 14.95
CA THR A 58 13.79 1.41 15.18
C THR A 58 13.66 2.13 16.53
N ILE A 59 12.45 2.61 16.87
CA ILE A 59 12.17 3.26 18.15
C ILE A 59 12.37 2.28 19.31
N LEU A 60 11.84 1.07 19.19
CA LEU A 60 11.95 0.04 20.23
C LEU A 60 13.42 -0.34 20.49
N LEU A 61 14.19 -0.61 19.43
CA LEU A 61 15.60 -0.95 19.54
C LEU A 61 16.43 0.22 20.09
N GLY A 62 16.15 1.45 19.64
CA GLY A 62 16.78 2.65 20.18
C GLY A 62 16.51 2.84 21.66
N GLY A 63 15.27 2.61 22.11
CA GLY A 63 14.89 2.65 23.52
C GLY A 63 15.64 1.64 24.37
N ILE A 64 15.77 0.40 23.89
CA ILE A 64 16.55 -0.66 24.57
C ILE A 64 18.02 -0.26 24.69
N MET A 65 18.62 0.31 23.63
CA MET A 65 20.02 0.77 23.68
C MET A 65 20.23 1.89 24.69
N VAL A 66 19.37 2.91 24.69
CA VAL A 66 19.46 4.03 25.65
C VAL A 66 19.28 3.53 27.08
N ALA A 67 18.31 2.64 27.31
CA ALA A 67 18.10 2.04 28.63
C ALA A 67 19.35 1.25 29.09
N GLY A 68 19.94 0.44 28.22
CA GLY A 68 21.15 -0.33 28.52
C GLY A 68 22.34 0.57 28.88
N ILE A 69 22.61 1.62 28.10
CA ILE A 69 23.67 2.58 28.38
C ILE A 69 23.41 3.30 29.72
N SER A 70 22.16 3.64 30.00
CA SER A 70 21.77 4.32 31.24
C SER A 70 22.06 3.45 32.47
N VAL A 71 21.74 2.15 32.41
CA VAL A 71 22.04 1.19 33.49
C VAL A 71 23.54 1.08 33.73
N ILE A 72 24.34 0.95 32.65
CA ILE A 72 25.80 0.87 32.76
C ILE A 72 26.37 2.16 33.36
N GLY A 73 25.90 3.33 32.92
CA GLY A 73 26.34 4.62 33.43
C GLY A 73 26.07 4.79 34.92
N VAL A 74 24.91 4.33 35.41
CA VAL A 74 24.58 4.31 36.85
C VAL A 74 25.51 3.36 37.59
N LEU A 75 25.76 2.15 37.08
CA LEU A 75 26.64 1.16 37.72
C LEU A 75 28.10 1.61 37.81
N VAL A 76 28.60 2.40 36.86
CA VAL A 76 29.99 2.89 36.86
C VAL A 76 30.17 4.11 37.78
N ASN A 77 29.10 4.90 37.99
CA ASN A 77 29.12 6.06 38.88
C ASN A 77 28.65 5.77 40.32
N LEU A 78 28.25 4.54 40.63
CA LEU A 78 28.08 4.02 42.00
C LEU A 78 29.39 3.42 42.51
#